data_AF-A0A953RH91-F1
#
_entry.id   AF-A0A953RH91-F1
#
_cell.length_a   1.000
_cell.length_b   1.000
_cell.length_c   1.000
_cell.angle_alpha   90.00
_cell.angle_beta   90.00
_cell.angle_gamma   90.00
#
_symmetry.space_group_name_H-M   'P 1'
#
loop_
_entity.id
_entity.type
_entity.pdbx_description
1 polymer ?
#
loop_
_entity_poly.entity_id
_entity_poly.type
_entity_poly.pdbx_seq_one_letter_code
_entity_poly.pdbx_strand_id
1 'polypeptide(L)'
;MKRGILGMQRLISILGFAMALWAAGETIAPLGTYTAAERRHWAFQPQKDAPPPAFTDPAGRAWVKTSVDAFILASLRKAGLKPAPAADRPALIRRVTFDLTGLPPTPEEIDAFVNDKSPNAWEKVVD
;
A
#
# COMPACT_ATOMS: atom_id res chain seq x y z
N MET A 1 -49.57 -32.39 -46.49
CA MET A 1 -48.15 -32.24 -46.91
C MET A 1 -47.68 -30.91 -46.36
N LYS A 2 -46.69 -30.73 -45.49
CA LYS A 2 -45.47 -31.49 -45.17
C LYS A 2 -45.22 -31.32 -43.66
N ARG A 3 -45.21 -32.43 -42.91
CA ARG A 3 -44.62 -32.51 -41.57
C ARG A 3 -43.12 -32.81 -41.77
N GLY A 4 -42.26 -32.19 -40.97
CA GLY A 4 -40.83 -32.48 -40.94
C GLY A 4 -39.99 -31.37 -41.54
N ILE A 5 -39.55 -30.45 -40.67
CA ILE A 5 -38.20 -29.81 -40.59
C ILE A 5 -38.10 -29.18 -39.18
N LEU A 6 -38.70 -29.84 -38.17
CA LEU A 6 -38.53 -29.51 -36.77
C LEU A 6 -37.60 -30.59 -36.19
N GLY A 7 -36.28 -30.41 -36.34
CA GLY A 7 -35.35 -31.44 -35.84
C GLY A 7 -33.86 -31.24 -36.10
N MET A 8 -33.43 -30.32 -36.97
CA MET A 8 -31.99 -30.22 -37.32
C MET A 8 -31.34 -28.87 -36.98
N GLN A 9 -32.08 -27.92 -36.41
CA GLN A 9 -31.56 -26.56 -36.15
C GLN A 9 -31.38 -26.24 -34.67
N ARG A 10 -31.51 -27.24 -33.78
CA ARG A 10 -31.23 -27.12 -32.33
C ARG A 10 -29.97 -27.85 -31.87
N LEU A 11 -29.17 -28.40 -32.80
CA LEU A 11 -27.99 -29.23 -32.46
C LEU A 11 -26.64 -28.55 -32.73
N ILE A 12 -26.59 -27.37 -33.34
CA ILE A 12 -25.33 -26.65 -33.64
C ILE A 12 -24.99 -25.59 -32.58
N SER A 13 -25.96 -25.17 -31.75
CA SER A 13 -25.72 -24.13 -30.73
C SER A 13 -25.12 -24.63 -29.42
N ILE A 14 -24.95 -25.94 -29.23
CA ILE A 14 -24.33 -26.52 -28.02
C ILE A 14 -22.83 -26.80 -28.21
N LEU A 15 -22.35 -26.96 -29.46
CA LEU A 15 -20.92 -27.19 -29.70
C LEU A 15 -20.07 -25.91 -29.68
N GLY A 16 -20.67 -24.73 -29.93
CA GLY A 16 -19.96 -23.45 -29.87
C GLY A 16 -19.64 -22.99 -28.44
N PHE A 17 -20.37 -23.51 -27.43
CA PHE A 17 -20.20 -23.09 -26.03
C PHE A 17 -19.25 -24.01 -25.25
N ALA A 18 -19.02 -25.25 -25.70
CA ALA A 18 -18.05 -26.16 -25.07
C ALA A 18 -16.59 -25.83 -25.42
N MET A 19 -16.34 -25.12 -26.53
CA MET A 19 -14.98 -24.74 -26.93
C MET A 19 -14.48 -23.45 -26.23
N ALA A 20 -15.40 -22.62 -25.74
CA ALA A 20 -15.08 -21.39 -24.99
C ALA A 20 -14.77 -21.65 -23.50
N LEU A 21 -15.03 -22.85 -22.97
CA LEU A 21 -14.78 -23.22 -21.58
C LEU A 21 -13.55 -24.14 -21.40
N TRP A 22 -12.87 -24.57 -22.47
CA TRP A 22 -11.62 -25.35 -22.37
C TRP A 22 -10.36 -24.48 -22.43
N ALA A 23 -10.44 -23.21 -22.86
CA ALA A 23 -9.31 -22.29 -22.90
C ALA A 23 -9.18 -21.38 -21.66
N ALA A 24 -9.84 -21.74 -20.54
CA ALA A 24 -9.66 -21.10 -19.24
C ALA A 24 -8.79 -21.96 -18.30
N GLY A 25 -7.88 -22.76 -18.86
CA GLY A 25 -6.69 -23.14 -18.12
C GLY A 25 -5.84 -21.89 -18.00
N GLU A 26 -5.95 -21.16 -16.89
CA GLU A 26 -4.89 -20.25 -16.46
C GLU A 26 -3.62 -21.09 -16.35
N THR A 27 -2.82 -21.09 -17.42
CA THR A 27 -1.49 -21.66 -17.39
C THR A 27 -0.75 -20.86 -16.33
N ILE A 28 -0.54 -21.46 -15.16
CA ILE A 28 0.43 -20.94 -14.21
C ILE A 28 1.71 -20.78 -15.02
N ALA A 29 2.13 -19.54 -15.24
CA ALA A 29 3.32 -19.27 -16.02
C ALA A 29 4.47 -20.10 -15.40
N PRO A 30 5.25 -20.85 -16.20
CA PRO A 30 6.34 -21.64 -15.64
C PRO A 30 7.23 -20.73 -14.79
N LEU A 31 7.64 -21.21 -13.61
CA LEU A 31 8.48 -20.47 -12.68
C LEU A 31 9.65 -19.82 -13.45
N GLY A 32 9.71 -18.48 -13.42
CA GLY A 32 10.72 -17.69 -14.13
C GLY A 32 10.26 -17.00 -15.43
N THR A 33 9.02 -17.23 -15.89
CA THR A 33 8.46 -16.48 -17.04
C THR A 33 7.47 -15.42 -16.57
N TYR A 34 7.89 -14.15 -16.57
CA TYR A 34 7.01 -13.02 -16.30
C TYR A 34 6.34 -12.56 -17.59
N THR A 35 5.02 -12.38 -17.54
CA THR A 35 4.23 -11.70 -18.57
C THR A 35 4.64 -10.23 -18.71
N ALA A 36 4.27 -9.61 -19.83
CA ALA A 36 4.52 -8.18 -20.02
C ALA A 36 3.78 -7.30 -19.00
N ALA A 37 2.63 -7.73 -18.47
CA ALA A 37 1.90 -7.02 -17.44
C ALA A 37 2.63 -7.06 -16.10
N GLU A 38 3.14 -8.23 -15.70
CA GLU A 38 3.92 -8.40 -14.47
C GLU A 38 5.20 -7.58 -14.53
N ARG A 39 5.94 -7.61 -15.65
CA ARG A 39 7.16 -6.78 -15.80
C ARG A 39 6.89 -5.28 -15.68
N ARG A 40 5.69 -4.80 -16.04
CA ARG A 40 5.29 -3.40 -15.90
C ARG A 40 4.85 -3.01 -14.48
N HIS A 41 4.75 -3.97 -13.55
CA HIS A 41 4.46 -3.66 -12.17
C HIS A 41 5.54 -2.73 -11.60
N TRP A 42 5.13 -1.75 -10.81
CA TRP A 42 5.99 -0.65 -10.35
C TRP A 42 7.25 -1.14 -9.62
N ALA A 43 7.15 -2.24 -8.86
CA ALA A 43 8.28 -2.81 -8.12
C ALA A 43 9.40 -3.37 -9.02
N PHE A 44 9.12 -3.63 -10.30
CA PHE A 44 10.10 -4.12 -11.28
C PHE A 44 10.55 -3.05 -12.27
N GLN A 45 10.05 -1.82 -12.14
CA GLN A 45 10.52 -0.70 -12.95
C GLN A 45 11.81 -0.13 -12.35
N PRO A 46 12.77 0.30 -13.19
CA PRO A 46 13.96 0.99 -12.69
C PRO A 46 13.54 2.25 -11.93
N GLN A 47 14.04 2.40 -10.70
CA GLN A 47 13.82 3.60 -9.91
C GLN A 47 14.59 4.77 -10.54
N LYS A 48 13.91 5.91 -10.69
CA LYS A 48 14.55 7.15 -11.13
C LYS A 48 14.92 7.97 -9.90
N ASP A 49 16.17 8.40 -9.82
CA ASP A 49 16.60 9.33 -8.78
C ASP A 49 16.02 10.71 -9.06
N ALA A 50 15.09 11.15 -8.20
CA ALA A 50 14.56 12.49 -8.21
C ALA A 50 15.14 13.28 -7.03
N PRO A 51 15.68 14.50 -7.24
CA PRO A 51 16.13 15.32 -6.13
C PRO A 51 14.94 15.70 -5.23
N PRO A 52 15.09 15.66 -3.89
CA PRO A 52 14.03 16.09 -2.98
C PRO A 52 13.65 17.55 -3.17
N PRO A 53 12.36 17.92 -3.03
CA PRO A 53 11.93 19.31 -3.05
C PRO A 53 12.64 20.14 -1.96
N ALA A 54 13.12 21.32 -2.32
CA ALA A 54 13.72 22.26 -1.37
C ALA A 54 12.66 23.27 -0.87
N PHE A 55 12.70 23.59 0.42
CA PHE A 55 11.84 24.58 1.04
C PHE A 55 12.66 25.74 1.60
N THR A 56 12.29 26.97 1.25
CA THR A 56 12.97 28.18 1.73
C THR A 56 12.36 28.70 3.03
N ASP A 57 11.06 28.45 3.26
CA ASP A 57 10.37 28.91 4.45
C ASP A 57 10.82 28.16 5.72
N PRO A 58 10.96 28.85 6.87
CA PRO A 58 11.43 28.22 8.11
C PRO A 58 10.56 27.06 8.57
N ALA A 59 9.24 27.14 8.40
CA ALA A 59 8.30 26.11 8.82
C ALA A 59 8.50 24.79 8.06
N GLY A 60 8.66 24.87 6.72
CA GLY A 60 8.94 23.72 5.88
C GLY A 60 10.27 23.06 6.23
N ARG A 61 11.34 23.85 6.41
CA ARG A 61 12.66 23.34 6.83
C ARG A 61 12.63 22.68 8.21
N ALA A 62 11.84 23.22 9.14
CA ALA A 62 11.72 22.63 10.48
C ALA A 62 10.92 21.32 10.49
N TRP A 63 9.93 21.18 9.59
CA TRP A 63 9.07 20.00 9.52
C TRP A 63 9.75 18.80 8.84
N VAL A 64 10.48 19.04 7.74
CA VAL A 64 11.19 17.99 6.98
C VAL A 64 12.37 17.45 7.80
N LYS A 65 12.34 16.16 8.17
CA LYS A 65 13.42 15.48 8.90
C LYS A 65 14.26 14.56 8.01
N THR A 66 13.61 14.00 7.00
CA THR A 66 14.20 13.09 6.00
C THR A 66 13.95 13.60 4.59
N SER A 67 14.65 13.04 3.60
CA SER A 67 14.41 13.35 2.18
C SER A 67 12.99 12.97 1.73
N VAL A 68 12.40 11.93 2.32
CA VAL A 68 11.03 11.48 2.03
C VAL A 68 10.00 12.51 2.48
N ASP A 69 10.20 13.12 3.65
CA ASP A 69 9.29 14.15 4.17
C ASP A 69 9.17 15.33 3.21
N ALA A 70 10.23 15.65 2.46
CA ALA A 70 10.19 16.73 1.49
C ALA A 70 9.15 16.49 0.38
N PHE A 71 9.05 15.25 -0.10
CA PHE A 71 8.04 14.86 -1.10
C PHE A 71 6.63 14.86 -0.52
N ILE A 72 6.47 14.44 0.74
CA ILE A 72 5.19 14.46 1.45
C ILE A 72 4.72 15.91 1.64
N LEU A 73 5.58 16.80 2.13
CA LEU A 73 5.24 18.21 2.34
C LEU A 73 4.88 18.90 1.02
N ALA A 74 5.62 18.62 -0.05
CA ALA A 74 5.31 19.15 -1.38
C ALA A 74 3.92 18.69 -1.86
N SER A 75 3.58 17.42 -1.66
CA SER A 75 2.30 16.84 -2.03
C SER A 75 1.14 17.44 -1.21
N LEU A 76 1.32 17.58 0.11
CA LEU A 76 0.34 18.23 1.00
C LEU A 76 0.06 19.67 0.55
N ARG A 77 1.12 20.46 0.31
CA ARG A 77 0.98 21.85 -0.14
C ARG A 77 0.29 21.96 -1.51
N LYS A 78 0.62 21.08 -2.45
CA LYS A 78 -0.05 21.00 -3.75
C LYS A 78 -1.55 20.70 -3.60
N ALA A 79 -1.92 19.90 -2.61
CA ALA A 79 -3.31 19.61 -2.27
C ALA A 79 -3.99 20.67 -1.38
N GLY A 80 -3.30 21.77 -1.02
CA GLY A 80 -3.83 22.78 -0.11
C GLY A 80 -3.94 22.33 1.35
N LEU A 81 -3.30 21.21 1.71
CA LEU A 81 -3.31 20.62 3.04
C LEU A 81 -2.08 21.05 3.85
N LYS A 82 -2.22 21.00 5.17
CA LYS A 82 -1.12 21.20 6.13
C LYS A 82 -0.80 19.88 6.80
N PRO A 83 0.46 19.66 7.23
CA PRO A 83 0.79 18.51 8.05
C PRO A 83 -0.04 18.46 9.32
N ALA A 84 -0.42 17.25 9.73
CA ALA A 84 -1.03 17.03 11.02
C ALA A 84 -0.03 17.30 12.16
N PRO A 85 -0.49 17.76 13.33
CA PRO A 85 0.37 17.82 14.52
C PRO A 85 0.87 16.42 14.90
N ALA A 86 1.99 16.38 15.60
CA ALA A 86 2.47 15.13 16.20
C ALA A 86 1.42 14.59 17.19
N ALA A 87 1.32 13.26 17.27
CA ALA A 87 0.48 12.62 18.26
C ALA A 87 1.02 12.90 19.68
N ASP A 88 0.12 12.91 20.66
CA ASP A 88 0.51 13.02 22.06
C ASP A 88 1.21 11.74 22.54
N ARG A 89 1.93 11.84 23.66
CA ARG A 89 2.71 10.71 24.20
C ARG A 89 1.84 9.47 24.47
N PRO A 90 0.64 9.58 25.07
CA PRO A 90 -0.20 8.40 25.28
C PRO A 90 -0.66 7.74 23.98
N ALA A 91 -1.02 8.50 22.93
CA ALA A 91 -1.38 7.89 21.65
C ALA A 91 -0.16 7.28 20.94
N LEU A 92 1.02 7.87 21.08
CA LEU A 92 2.25 7.34 20.47
C LEU A 92 2.60 5.95 21.01
N ILE A 93 2.69 5.78 22.33
CA ILE A 93 3.01 4.47 22.91
C ILE A 93 1.94 3.44 22.56
N ARG A 94 0.66 3.82 22.63
CA ARG A 94 -0.43 2.89 22.26
C ARG A 94 -0.33 2.42 20.82
N ARG A 95 -0.01 3.31 19.88
CA ARG A 95 0.11 2.97 18.46
C ARG A 95 1.27 2.00 18.24
N VAL A 96 2.44 2.31 18.78
CA VAL A 96 3.64 1.52 18.52
C VAL A 96 3.58 0.14 19.17
N THR A 97 2.99 -0.01 20.36
CA THR A 97 2.83 -1.36 20.94
C THR A 97 1.84 -2.19 20.15
N PHE A 98 0.73 -1.62 19.67
CA PHE A 98 -0.17 -2.36 18.78
C PHE A 98 0.51 -2.76 17.47
N ASP A 99 1.30 -1.87 16.88
CA ASP A 99 2.00 -2.14 15.62
C ASP A 99 3.10 -3.20 15.79
N LEU A 100 3.84 -3.18 16.90
CA LEU A 100 4.99 -4.08 17.13
C LEU A 100 4.59 -5.42 17.76
N THR A 101 3.70 -5.42 18.75
CA THR A 101 3.36 -6.61 19.54
C THR A 101 1.91 -7.06 19.39
N GLY A 102 1.03 -6.22 18.83
CA GLY A 102 -0.40 -6.49 18.75
C GLY A 102 -1.14 -6.33 20.08
N LEU A 103 -0.46 -5.92 21.15
CA LEU A 103 -1.02 -5.75 22.48
C LEU A 103 -1.05 -4.27 22.90
N PRO A 104 -2.02 -3.85 23.72
CA PRO A 104 -1.98 -2.53 24.34
C PRO A 104 -0.82 -2.46 25.35
N PRO A 105 -0.26 -1.25 25.59
CA PRO A 105 0.73 -1.06 26.64
C PRO A 105 0.08 -1.21 28.02
N THR A 106 0.85 -1.60 29.04
CA THR A 106 0.38 -1.56 30.43
C THR A 106 0.32 -0.12 30.96
N PRO A 107 -0.46 0.16 32.02
CA PRO A 107 -0.45 1.47 32.65
C PRO A 107 0.95 1.94 33.09
N GLU A 108 1.77 1.02 33.59
CA GLU A 108 3.14 1.31 34.04
C GLU A 108 4.05 1.70 32.86
N GLU A 109 3.91 1.06 31.71
CA GLU A 109 4.64 1.39 30.49
C GLU A 109 4.23 2.77 29.94
N ILE A 110 2.92 3.07 29.98
CA ILE A 110 2.41 4.40 29.62
C ILE A 110 3.03 5.46 30.54
N ASP A 111 2.98 5.26 31.85
CA ASP A 111 3.50 6.22 32.83
C ASP A 111 5.01 6.40 32.69
N ALA A 112 5.76 5.30 32.49
CA ALA A 112 7.19 5.34 32.26
C ALA A 112 7.51 6.18 31.02
N PHE A 113 6.84 5.93 29.89
CA PHE A 113 7.06 6.72 28.68
C PHE A 113 6.58 8.15 28.80
N VAL A 114 5.38 8.41 29.30
CA VAL A 114 4.82 9.77 29.39
C VAL A 114 5.72 10.68 30.24
N ASN A 115 6.30 10.14 31.32
CA ASN A 115 7.15 10.90 32.23
C ASN A 115 8.64 10.93 31.84
N ASP A 116 9.09 10.09 30.89
CA ASP A 116 10.48 10.11 30.42
C ASP A 116 10.76 11.32 29.51
N LYS A 117 11.52 12.28 30.05
CA LYS A 117 11.94 13.51 29.37
C LYS A 117 13.30 13.38 28.69
N SER A 118 13.91 12.20 28.70
CA SER A 118 15.20 12.00 28.03
C SER A 118 15.06 12.20 26.52
N PRO A 119 16.12 12.67 25.83
CA PRO A 119 16.07 12.88 24.39
C PRO A 119 15.85 11.59 23.60
N ASN A 120 16.12 10.44 24.21
CA ASN A 120 15.96 9.10 23.62
C ASN A 120 14.76 8.31 24.18
N ALA A 121 13.77 8.99 24.80
CA ALA A 121 12.64 8.32 25.43
C ALA A 121 11.80 7.48 24.44
N TRP A 122 11.74 7.90 23.17
CA TRP A 122 11.01 7.18 22.13
C TRP A 122 11.74 5.90 21.72
N GLU A 123 13.05 5.98 21.54
CA GLU A 123 13.90 4.88 21.12
C GLU A 123 13.85 3.74 22.15
N LYS A 124 13.83 4.06 23.45
CA LYS A 124 13.67 3.06 24.53
C LYS A 124 12.38 2.24 24.46
N VAL A 125 11.32 2.77 23.85
CA VAL A 125 10.04 2.07 23.68
C VAL A 125 10.08 1.11 22.49
N VAL A 126 10.96 1.38 21.52
CA VAL A 126 11.01 0.69 20.22
C VAL A 126 12.11 -0.37 20.14
N ASP A 127 13.19 -0.20 20.90
CA ASP A 127 14.33 -1.14 20.99
C ASP A 127 13.94 -2.49 21.62
#